data_AF-A0A2V9R1W6-F1
#
_entry.id   AF-A0A2V9R1W6-F1
#
_cell.length_a   1.000
_cell.length_b   1.000
_cell.length_c   1.000
_cell.angle_alpha   90.00
_cell.angle_beta   90.00
_cell.angle_gamma   90.00
#
_symmetry.space_group_name_H-M   'P 1'
#
loop_
_entity.id
_entity.type
_entity.pdbx_description
1 polymer ?
#
loop_
_entity_poly.entity_id
_entity_poly.type
_entity_poly.pdbx_seq_one_letter_code
_entity_poly.pdbx_strand_id
1 'polypeptide(L)'
;MLGFFCFAVPWRELLPFLMLTRVPLVSALALVLLPVIALKFARPLLANLFDMDLGGMAVVTLSALCASWTTLLTGWVIFSYGSSRFPGVVFRASSELPHAQNYAFAALLAIPTLIAILFYAPSQAARLSGPQFASARLSRLTRLLAGAIIGAACAAVVLWAAAAVFSDLTFRGWFTWPFDLVFRWCARNFLNPAGYLDSYGDLLPGHLLSTILFIVTLALYLGVGIAHYFRSTRVPSYTYVLLLLMLTCWGMSGLTFAADRWRIPIVLICGILLAITAWLPTTDHFYGTHRKAIPRAANPAEVLLRNINSKVILVAASGGGIQAAAWTARVLTGLEINCRSQFSDFRFARSIRLISSVSGGSVGAMYFTNRYDVNGQLPANQELQAIVDEAGSSSLEDVSWGLAYPDLIRSIFPFLAYTLGGSPAPAQQPCRLVRSSQQRPSPGQHFQCHHRRIR
;
A
#
# COMPACT_ATOMS: atom_id res chain seq x y z
N MET A 1 11.21 -11.31 -20.39
CA MET A 1 10.60 -10.53 -21.49
C MET A 1 11.52 -10.24 -22.67
N LEU A 2 12.78 -9.81 -22.46
CA LEU A 2 13.69 -9.46 -23.58
C LEU A 2 13.96 -10.61 -24.57
N GLY A 3 14.02 -11.86 -24.13
CA GLY A 3 14.16 -13.03 -25.02
C GLY A 3 12.94 -13.30 -25.93
N PHE A 4 11.77 -12.73 -25.60
CA PHE A 4 10.57 -12.80 -26.44
C PHE A 4 10.51 -11.65 -27.47
N PHE A 5 11.29 -10.57 -27.25
CA PHE A 5 11.14 -9.29 -27.95
C PHE A 5 12.42 -8.78 -28.65
N CYS A 6 13.59 -9.38 -28.41
CA CYS A 6 14.88 -8.87 -28.88
C CYS A 6 15.70 -9.83 -29.75
N PHE A 7 15.10 -10.83 -30.39
CA PHE A 7 15.82 -11.56 -31.44
C PHE A 7 15.78 -10.75 -32.75
N ALA A 8 16.87 -10.02 -33.01
CA ALA A 8 17.28 -9.48 -34.31
C ALA A 8 16.28 -8.58 -35.05
N VAL A 9 15.73 -7.58 -34.35
CA VAL A 9 14.82 -6.58 -34.94
C VAL A 9 15.62 -5.30 -35.29
N PRO A 10 15.58 -4.80 -36.54
CA PRO A 10 16.24 -3.55 -36.92
C PRO A 10 15.74 -2.37 -36.07
N TRP A 11 16.57 -1.35 -35.82
CA TRP A 11 16.20 -0.15 -35.02
C TRP A 11 14.85 0.48 -35.43
N ARG A 12 14.51 0.41 -36.72
CA ARG A 12 13.25 0.93 -37.29
C ARG A 12 12.00 0.25 -36.74
N GLU A 13 12.11 -1.00 -36.29
CA GLU A 13 11.02 -1.77 -35.69
C GLU A 13 11.10 -1.79 -34.15
N LEU A 14 12.30 -1.57 -33.58
CA LEU A 14 12.51 -1.50 -32.13
C LEU A 14 11.86 -0.25 -31.51
N LEU A 15 11.95 0.92 -32.16
CA LEU A 15 11.42 2.16 -31.59
C LEU A 15 9.88 2.17 -31.49
N PRO A 16 9.11 1.80 -32.54
CA PRO A 16 7.67 1.61 -32.42
C PRO A 16 7.30 0.59 -31.36
N PHE A 17 8.07 -0.49 -31.24
CA PHE A 17 7.86 -1.50 -30.20
C PHE A 17 7.99 -0.91 -28.78
N LEU A 18 9.10 -0.24 -28.48
CA LEU A 18 9.33 0.36 -27.16
C LEU A 18 8.27 1.42 -26.83
N MET A 19 7.87 2.21 -27.83
CA MET A 19 6.82 3.21 -27.65
C MET A 19 5.48 2.55 -27.34
N LEU A 20 5.02 1.61 -28.16
CA LEU A 20 3.70 0.99 -27.98
C LEU A 20 3.63 0.13 -26.71
N THR A 21 4.74 -0.48 -26.28
CA THR A 21 4.80 -1.31 -25.06
C THR A 21 5.37 -0.59 -23.83
N ARG A 22 5.50 0.74 -23.88
CA ARG A 22 6.08 1.53 -22.78
C ARG A 22 5.40 1.29 -21.43
N VAL A 23 4.07 1.14 -21.39
CA VAL A 23 3.32 0.90 -20.15
C VAL A 23 3.70 -0.45 -19.51
N PRO A 24 3.57 -1.61 -20.20
CA PRO A 24 4.00 -2.88 -19.62
C PRO A 24 5.51 -2.92 -19.30
N LEU A 25 6.35 -2.27 -20.10
CA LEU A 25 7.79 -2.17 -19.81
C LEU A 25 8.07 -1.38 -18.54
N VAL A 26 7.42 -0.23 -18.34
CA VAL A 26 7.56 0.56 -17.12
C VAL A 26 7.04 -0.22 -15.91
N SER A 27 5.92 -0.95 -16.04
CA SER A 27 5.42 -1.81 -14.96
C SER A 27 6.38 -2.96 -14.63
N ALA A 28 6.99 -3.59 -15.63
CA ALA A 28 8.00 -4.62 -15.44
C ALA A 28 9.27 -4.06 -14.76
N LEU A 29 9.71 -2.86 -15.17
CA LEU A 29 10.81 -2.15 -14.52
C LEU A 29 10.47 -1.81 -13.07
N ALA A 30 9.24 -1.36 -12.79
CA ALA A 30 8.79 -1.08 -11.42
C ALA A 30 8.87 -2.34 -10.53
N LEU A 31 8.43 -3.51 -11.02
CA LEU A 31 8.52 -4.78 -10.27
C LEU A 31 9.97 -5.16 -9.90
N VAL A 32 10.92 -4.89 -10.81
CA VAL A 32 12.34 -5.26 -10.63
C VAL A 32 13.10 -4.22 -9.82
N LEU A 33 12.87 -2.93 -10.07
CA LEU A 33 13.62 -1.83 -9.48
C LEU A 33 13.09 -1.41 -8.12
N LEU A 34 11.78 -1.57 -7.84
CA LEU A 34 11.20 -1.14 -6.57
C LEU A 34 11.88 -1.79 -5.35
N PRO A 35 12.18 -3.10 -5.31
CA PRO A 35 12.92 -3.70 -4.21
C PRO A 35 14.33 -3.14 -4.04
N VAL A 36 15.03 -2.89 -5.15
CA VAL A 36 16.39 -2.32 -5.13
C VAL A 36 16.35 -0.87 -4.61
N ILE A 37 15.41 -0.07 -5.11
CA ILE A 37 15.21 1.31 -4.69
C ILE A 37 14.87 1.38 -3.21
N ALA A 38 13.91 0.56 -2.79
CA ALA A 38 13.43 0.54 -1.42
C ALA A 38 14.51 0.11 -0.42
N LEU A 39 15.33 -0.90 -0.73
CA LEU A 39 16.33 -1.40 0.21
C LEU A 39 17.65 -0.61 0.20
N LYS A 40 18.03 -0.02 -0.95
CA LYS A 40 19.33 0.67 -1.11
C LYS A 40 19.23 2.19 -0.93
N PHE A 41 18.19 2.82 -1.47
CA PHE A 41 18.10 4.28 -1.55
C PHE A 41 17.03 4.87 -0.63
N ALA A 42 15.92 4.17 -0.42
CA ALA A 42 14.78 4.64 0.37
C ALA A 42 14.49 3.78 1.61
N ARG A 43 15.54 3.16 2.18
CA ARG A 43 15.44 2.18 3.27
C ARG A 43 14.61 2.66 4.48
N PRO A 44 14.75 3.89 4.98
CA PRO A 44 13.98 4.35 6.14
C PRO A 44 12.46 4.40 5.90
N LEU A 45 12.04 4.56 4.64
CA LEU A 45 10.64 4.72 4.25
C LEU A 45 10.03 3.39 3.78
N LEU A 46 10.73 2.67 2.91
CA LEU A 46 10.15 1.58 2.13
C LEU A 46 10.60 0.19 2.57
N ALA A 47 11.62 0.06 3.42
CA ALA A 47 12.14 -1.27 3.76
C ALA A 47 11.11 -2.15 4.49
N ASN A 48 10.22 -1.53 5.27
CA ASN A 48 9.13 -2.22 5.95
C ASN A 48 8.08 -2.82 4.99
N LEU A 49 8.09 -2.47 3.69
CA LEU A 49 7.28 -3.16 2.69
C LEU A 49 7.64 -4.65 2.59
N PHE A 50 8.88 -5.01 2.96
CA PHE A 50 9.41 -6.37 2.84
C PHE A 50 9.42 -7.13 4.17
N ASP A 51 8.90 -6.54 5.26
CA ASP A 51 8.72 -7.25 6.53
C ASP A 51 7.40 -8.03 6.49
N MET A 52 7.49 -9.36 6.44
CA MET A 52 6.33 -10.22 6.23
C MET A 52 6.35 -11.44 7.13
N ASP A 53 5.15 -11.98 7.36
CA ASP A 53 4.95 -13.31 7.93
C ASP A 53 4.57 -14.32 6.84
N LEU A 54 4.17 -15.53 7.26
CA LEU A 54 3.83 -16.62 6.34
C LEU A 54 2.67 -16.25 5.42
N GLY A 55 1.60 -15.70 5.99
CA GLY A 55 0.40 -15.32 5.23
C GLY A 55 0.70 -14.17 4.28
N GLY A 56 1.44 -13.17 4.75
CA GLY A 56 1.84 -12.04 3.92
C GLY A 56 2.71 -12.45 2.74
N MET A 57 3.66 -13.35 2.95
CA MET A 57 4.49 -13.88 1.87
C MET A 57 3.69 -14.67 0.83
N ALA A 58 2.66 -15.42 1.25
CA ALA A 58 1.79 -16.13 0.31
C ALA A 58 1.00 -15.16 -0.58
N VAL A 59 0.36 -14.16 0.01
CA VAL A 59 -0.43 -13.15 -0.73
C VAL A 59 0.46 -12.32 -1.66
N VAL A 60 1.65 -11.94 -1.20
CA VAL A 60 2.57 -11.12 -2.00
C VAL A 60 3.21 -11.93 -3.12
N THR A 61 3.55 -13.21 -2.89
CA THR A 61 4.04 -14.08 -3.96
C THR A 61 2.99 -14.27 -5.04
N LEU A 62 1.74 -14.53 -4.65
CA LEU A 62 0.60 -14.59 -5.58
C LEU A 62 0.48 -13.29 -6.38
N SER A 63 0.44 -12.15 -5.69
CA SER A 63 0.24 -10.83 -6.32
C SER A 63 1.40 -10.44 -7.24
N ALA A 64 2.64 -10.77 -6.88
CA ALA A 64 3.82 -10.44 -7.68
C ALA A 64 3.89 -11.28 -8.96
N LEU A 65 3.48 -12.55 -8.90
CA LEU A 65 3.33 -13.40 -10.08
C LEU A 65 2.21 -12.90 -10.99
N CYS A 66 1.03 -12.58 -10.44
CA CYS A 66 -0.07 -11.98 -11.20
C CYS A 66 0.33 -10.64 -11.84
N ALA A 67 1.10 -9.80 -11.15
CA ALA A 67 1.62 -8.55 -11.70
C ALA A 67 2.61 -8.81 -12.85
N SER A 68 3.48 -9.79 -12.70
CA SER A 68 4.41 -10.21 -13.75
C SER A 68 3.66 -10.70 -15.00
N TRP A 69 2.63 -11.53 -14.83
CA TRP A 69 1.80 -12.00 -15.94
C TRP A 69 0.92 -10.91 -16.54
N THR A 70 0.48 -9.93 -15.75
CA THR A 70 -0.21 -8.73 -16.25
C THR A 70 0.65 -7.97 -17.26
N THR A 71 1.95 -7.77 -16.96
CA THR A 71 2.86 -7.12 -17.91
C THR A 71 3.06 -7.95 -19.19
N LEU A 72 3.09 -9.29 -19.07
CA LEU A 72 3.19 -10.20 -20.22
C LEU A 72 1.96 -10.12 -21.12
N LEU A 73 0.76 -10.22 -20.52
CA LEU A 73 -0.50 -10.28 -21.24
C LEU A 73 -0.81 -8.95 -21.94
N THR A 74 -0.63 -7.82 -21.26
CA THR A 74 -0.78 -6.49 -21.88
C THR A 74 0.19 -6.29 -23.04
N GLY A 75 1.46 -6.68 -22.87
CA GLY A 75 2.43 -6.69 -23.96
C GLY A 75 1.99 -7.58 -25.12
N TRP A 76 1.59 -8.82 -24.85
CA TRP A 76 1.12 -9.78 -25.85
C TRP A 76 -0.08 -9.27 -26.64
N VAL A 77 -1.08 -8.64 -26.01
CA VAL A 77 -2.22 -8.03 -26.70
C VAL A 77 -1.77 -6.94 -27.68
N ILE A 78 -0.83 -6.08 -27.25
CA ILE A 78 -0.27 -5.03 -28.12
C ILE A 78 0.46 -5.65 -29.31
N PHE A 79 1.20 -6.74 -29.11
CA PHE A 79 1.88 -7.46 -30.20
C PHE A 79 0.91 -8.13 -31.16
N SER A 80 -0.08 -8.83 -30.64
CA SER A 80 -1.02 -9.61 -31.44
C SER A 80 -1.94 -8.74 -32.28
N TYR A 81 -2.33 -7.57 -31.79
CA TYR A 81 -3.32 -6.71 -32.45
C TYR A 81 -2.79 -5.34 -32.89
N GLY A 82 -1.54 -5.02 -32.55
CA GLY A 82 -0.91 -3.75 -32.88
C GLY A 82 -0.78 -3.49 -34.38
N SER A 83 -0.45 -4.52 -35.18
CA SER A 83 -0.34 -4.39 -36.64
C SER A 83 -1.66 -3.96 -37.30
N SER A 84 -2.78 -4.44 -36.78
CA SER A 84 -4.12 -4.07 -37.24
C SER A 84 -4.53 -2.68 -36.74
N ARG A 85 -3.98 -2.23 -35.60
CA ARG A 85 -4.33 -0.97 -34.95
C ARG A 85 -3.53 0.22 -35.48
N PHE A 86 -2.23 0.04 -35.69
CA PHE A 86 -1.27 1.11 -35.96
C PHE A 86 -0.70 1.00 -37.37
N PRO A 87 -1.01 1.95 -38.27
CA PRO A 87 -0.49 1.94 -39.63
C PRO A 87 1.04 1.97 -39.67
N GLY A 88 1.65 1.11 -40.48
CA GLY A 88 3.10 1.05 -40.67
C GLY A 88 3.88 0.29 -39.59
N VAL A 89 3.19 -0.31 -38.61
CA VAL A 89 3.80 -1.21 -37.62
C VAL A 89 3.51 -2.64 -38.03
N VAL A 90 4.55 -3.46 -38.15
CA VAL A 90 4.43 -4.88 -38.48
C VAL A 90 4.98 -5.69 -37.32
N PHE A 91 4.08 -6.22 -36.50
CA PHE A 91 4.37 -7.26 -35.54
C PHE A 91 3.93 -8.63 -36.06
N ARG A 92 4.66 -9.68 -35.67
CA ARG A 92 4.25 -11.06 -35.91
C ARG A 92 3.03 -11.36 -35.03
N ALA A 93 1.85 -11.29 -35.61
CA ALA A 93 0.60 -11.57 -34.91
C ALA A 93 0.58 -13.02 -34.41
N SER A 94 0.21 -13.20 -33.14
CA SER A 94 -0.09 -14.51 -32.56
C SER A 94 -1.55 -14.53 -32.13
N SER A 95 -2.36 -15.38 -32.75
CA SER A 95 -3.75 -15.62 -32.34
C SER A 95 -3.83 -16.52 -31.09
N GLU A 96 -2.76 -17.25 -30.79
CA GLU A 96 -2.68 -18.15 -29.64
C GLU A 96 -2.22 -17.42 -28.38
N LEU A 97 -2.80 -17.82 -27.25
CA LEU A 97 -2.35 -17.38 -25.92
C LEU A 97 -0.86 -17.70 -25.72
N PRO A 98 -0.16 -16.93 -24.89
CA PRO A 98 1.21 -17.26 -24.52
C PRO A 98 1.32 -18.70 -23.99
N HIS A 99 2.31 -19.45 -24.46
CA HIS A 99 2.58 -20.79 -23.94
C HIS A 99 3.02 -20.76 -22.48
N ALA A 100 2.92 -21.89 -21.77
CA ALA A 100 3.31 -22.02 -20.36
C ALA A 100 4.73 -21.50 -20.05
N GLN A 101 5.68 -21.75 -20.95
CA GLN A 101 7.06 -21.25 -20.84
C GLN A 101 7.15 -19.71 -20.76
N ASN A 102 6.22 -18.99 -21.40
CA ASN A 102 6.21 -17.53 -21.40
C ASN A 102 5.78 -17.00 -20.04
N TYR A 103 4.80 -17.64 -19.41
CA TYR A 103 4.39 -17.33 -18.04
C TYR A 103 5.50 -17.65 -17.03
N ALA A 104 6.21 -18.77 -17.21
CA ALA A 104 7.37 -19.10 -16.39
C ALA A 104 8.50 -18.07 -16.56
N PHE A 105 8.77 -17.62 -17.79
CA PHE A 105 9.77 -16.59 -18.05
C PHE A 105 9.36 -15.20 -17.53
N ALA A 106 8.08 -14.84 -17.62
CA ALA A 106 7.57 -13.61 -17.04
C ALA A 106 7.63 -13.64 -15.51
N ALA A 107 7.41 -14.79 -14.87
CA ALA A 107 7.53 -14.95 -13.43
C ALA A 107 8.92 -14.59 -12.87
N LEU A 108 9.97 -14.58 -13.71
CA LEU A 108 11.29 -14.09 -13.32
C LEU A 108 11.26 -12.61 -12.87
N LEU A 109 10.29 -11.81 -13.34
CA LEU A 109 10.12 -10.41 -12.90
C LEU A 109 9.71 -10.30 -11.43
N ALA A 110 9.10 -11.34 -10.85
CA ALA A 110 8.75 -11.36 -9.43
C ALA A 110 9.95 -11.69 -8.53
N ILE A 111 11.00 -12.33 -9.06
CA ILE A 111 12.15 -12.82 -8.28
C ILE A 111 12.82 -11.72 -7.43
N PRO A 112 13.12 -10.51 -7.96
CA PRO A 112 13.74 -9.45 -7.15
C PRO A 112 12.93 -9.09 -5.90
N THR A 113 11.60 -9.09 -6.01
CA THR A 113 10.70 -8.88 -4.88
C THR A 113 10.83 -10.02 -3.86
N LEU A 114 10.75 -11.28 -4.31
CA LEU A 114 10.80 -12.44 -3.41
C LEU A 114 12.15 -12.54 -2.71
N ILE A 115 13.25 -12.31 -3.43
CA ILE A 115 14.60 -12.24 -2.88
C ILE A 115 14.67 -11.15 -1.81
N ALA A 116 14.19 -9.94 -2.10
CA ALA A 116 14.20 -8.85 -1.13
C ALA A 116 13.51 -9.21 0.19
N ILE A 117 12.35 -9.88 0.14
CA ILE A 117 11.62 -10.35 1.32
C ILE A 117 12.41 -11.43 2.08
N LEU A 118 12.90 -12.45 1.36
CA LEU A 118 13.64 -13.56 1.95
C LEU A 118 14.96 -13.14 2.60
N PHE A 119 15.57 -12.03 2.16
CA PHE A 119 16.74 -11.45 2.81
C PHE A 119 16.39 -10.50 3.95
N TYR A 120 15.40 -9.63 3.76
CA TYR A 120 15.10 -8.55 4.71
C TYR A 120 14.36 -9.04 5.96
N ALA A 121 13.22 -9.72 5.82
CA ALA A 121 12.37 -10.10 6.96
C ALA A 121 13.07 -11.04 7.97
N PRO A 122 13.80 -12.11 7.56
CA PRO A 122 14.54 -12.95 8.50
C PRO A 122 15.64 -12.20 9.23
N SER A 123 16.33 -11.29 8.54
CA SER A 123 17.40 -10.49 9.13
C SER A 123 16.87 -9.50 10.17
N GLN A 124 15.67 -8.95 9.94
CA GLN A 124 15.01 -8.07 10.90
C GLN A 124 14.54 -8.82 12.14
N ALA A 125 13.88 -9.97 11.96
CA ALA A 125 13.44 -10.81 13.08
C ALA A 125 14.62 -11.26 13.96
N ALA A 126 15.72 -11.68 13.35
CA ALA A 126 16.91 -12.14 14.05
C ALA A 126 17.55 -11.04 14.92
N ARG A 127 17.61 -9.79 14.41
CA ARG A 127 18.17 -8.65 15.16
C ARG A 127 17.42 -8.35 16.45
N LEU A 128 16.12 -8.64 16.49
CA LEU A 128 15.27 -8.42 17.68
C LEU A 128 15.44 -9.53 18.74
N SER A 129 15.93 -10.71 18.34
CA SER A 129 16.01 -11.91 19.19
C SER A 129 17.31 -12.05 20.00
N GLY A 130 18.25 -11.11 19.86
CA GLY A 130 19.50 -11.08 20.64
C GLY A 130 20.28 -12.41 20.59
N PRO A 131 20.48 -13.12 21.71
CA PRO A 131 21.27 -14.36 21.75
C PRO A 131 20.69 -15.51 20.92
N GLN A 132 19.39 -15.46 20.58
CA GLN A 132 18.71 -16.46 19.74
C GLN A 132 18.70 -16.08 18.25
N PHE A 133 19.63 -15.24 17.80
CA PHE A 133 19.69 -14.69 16.44
C PHE A 133 19.56 -15.77 15.36
N ALA A 134 20.37 -16.83 15.43
CA ALA A 134 20.45 -17.85 14.38
C ALA A 134 19.15 -18.66 14.23
N SER A 135 18.56 -19.11 15.35
CA SER A 135 17.32 -19.89 15.35
C SER A 135 16.12 -19.04 14.91
N ALA A 136 16.04 -17.79 15.35
CA ALA A 136 14.99 -16.86 14.93
C ALA A 136 15.06 -16.55 13.42
N ARG A 137 16.27 -16.36 12.89
CA ARG A 137 16.50 -16.16 11.45
C ARG A 137 16.01 -17.35 10.64
N LEU A 138 16.44 -18.56 11.04
CA LEU A 138 16.12 -19.79 10.32
C LEU A 138 14.61 -20.07 10.36
N SER A 139 13.97 -19.93 11.52
CA SER A 139 12.53 -20.10 11.70
C SER A 139 11.71 -19.12 10.86
N ARG A 140 12.11 -17.85 10.79
CA ARG A 140 11.44 -16.87 9.92
C ARG A 140 11.63 -17.25 8.45
N LEU A 141 12.84 -17.61 8.04
CA LEU A 141 13.14 -17.98 6.65
C LEU A 141 12.31 -19.19 6.18
N THR A 142 12.22 -20.26 6.98
CA THR A 142 11.44 -21.45 6.61
C THR A 142 9.95 -21.14 6.47
N ARG A 143 9.39 -20.31 7.35
CA ARG A 143 8.00 -19.84 7.25
C ARG A 143 7.74 -19.03 5.98
N LEU A 144 8.70 -18.17 5.59
CA LEU A 144 8.58 -17.40 4.36
C LEU A 144 8.70 -18.28 3.12
N LEU A 145 9.60 -19.26 3.10
CA LEU A 145 9.69 -20.23 2.00
C LEU A 145 8.39 -21.02 1.84
N ALA A 146 7.79 -21.48 2.95
CA ALA A 146 6.48 -22.12 2.93
C ALA A 146 5.39 -21.19 2.38
N GLY A 147 5.36 -19.92 2.84
CA GLY A 147 4.46 -18.90 2.31
C GLY A 147 4.65 -18.68 0.81
N ALA A 148 5.88 -18.62 0.33
CA ALA A 148 6.20 -18.47 -1.10
C ALA A 148 5.67 -19.64 -1.94
N ILE A 149 5.84 -20.88 -1.45
CA ILE A 149 5.33 -22.09 -2.12
C ILE A 149 3.80 -22.05 -2.19
N ILE A 150 3.13 -21.71 -1.08
CA ILE A 150 1.67 -21.58 -1.03
C ILE A 150 1.21 -20.52 -2.03
N GLY A 151 1.84 -19.35 -2.02
CA GLY A 151 1.51 -18.25 -2.94
C GLY A 151 1.71 -18.63 -4.41
N ALA A 152 2.80 -19.34 -4.73
CA ALA A 152 3.07 -19.83 -6.09
C ALA A 152 2.04 -20.89 -6.53
N ALA A 153 1.65 -21.80 -5.64
CA ALA A 153 0.60 -22.79 -5.91
C ALA A 153 -0.75 -22.10 -6.17
N CYS A 154 -1.14 -21.13 -5.34
CA CYS A 154 -2.33 -20.31 -5.56
C CYS A 154 -2.26 -19.57 -6.90
N ALA A 155 -1.10 -19.02 -7.26
CA ALA A 155 -0.91 -18.33 -8.53
C ALA A 155 -1.07 -19.28 -9.73
N ALA A 156 -0.54 -20.49 -9.64
CA ALA A 156 -0.71 -21.51 -10.67
C ALA A 156 -2.20 -21.89 -10.84
N VAL A 157 -2.95 -22.01 -9.73
CA VAL A 157 -4.40 -22.23 -9.77
C VAL A 157 -5.12 -21.06 -10.45
N VAL A 158 -4.77 -19.81 -10.14
CA VAL A 158 -5.34 -18.62 -10.78
C VAL A 158 -5.04 -18.61 -12.29
N LEU A 159 -3.81 -18.94 -12.68
CA LEU A 159 -3.42 -19.00 -14.09
C LEU A 159 -4.17 -20.12 -14.83
N TRP A 160 -4.29 -21.30 -14.21
CA TRP A 160 -5.06 -22.41 -14.76
C TRP A 160 -6.54 -22.06 -14.90
N ALA A 161 -7.15 -21.43 -13.88
CA ALA A 161 -8.53 -20.98 -13.92
C ALA A 161 -8.74 -19.94 -15.03
N ALA A 162 -7.82 -18.99 -15.20
CA ALA A 162 -7.88 -18.01 -16.28
C ALA A 162 -7.80 -18.66 -17.67
N ALA A 163 -6.93 -19.66 -17.84
CA ALA A 163 -6.83 -20.43 -19.08
C ALA A 163 -8.09 -21.26 -19.35
N ALA A 164 -8.67 -21.89 -18.32
CA ALA A 164 -9.91 -22.65 -18.42
C ALA A 164 -11.09 -21.76 -18.83
N VAL A 165 -11.25 -20.61 -18.18
CA VAL A 165 -12.26 -19.58 -18.52
C VAL A 165 -12.12 -19.12 -19.97
N PHE A 166 -10.89 -18.97 -20.47
CA PHE A 166 -10.66 -18.59 -21.87
C PHE A 166 -11.02 -19.70 -22.87
N SER A 167 -10.84 -20.96 -22.49
CA SER A 167 -11.14 -22.11 -23.36
C SER A 167 -12.64 -22.42 -23.48
N ASP A 168 -13.47 -21.99 -22.52
CA ASP A 168 -14.91 -22.24 -22.53
C ASP A 168 -15.68 -21.10 -23.24
N LEU A 169 -16.12 -21.39 -24.47
CA LEU A 169 -16.88 -20.47 -25.31
C LEU A 169 -18.24 -20.07 -24.71
N THR A 170 -18.86 -20.93 -23.91
CA THR A 170 -20.19 -20.67 -23.34
C THR A 170 -20.14 -19.72 -22.15
N PHE A 171 -19.22 -19.94 -21.23
CA PHE A 171 -18.95 -19.04 -20.12
C PHE A 171 -18.48 -17.67 -20.61
N ARG A 172 -17.60 -17.67 -21.64
CA ARG A 172 -17.17 -16.47 -22.34
C ARG A 172 -18.36 -15.65 -22.85
N GLY A 173 -19.27 -16.25 -23.60
CA GLY A 173 -20.45 -15.56 -24.12
C GLY A 173 -21.37 -14.99 -23.03
N TRP A 174 -21.67 -15.76 -21.99
CA TRP A 174 -22.60 -15.33 -20.94
C TRP A 174 -22.02 -14.24 -20.02
N PHE A 175 -20.72 -14.30 -19.71
CA PHE A 175 -20.09 -13.29 -18.86
C PHE A 175 -19.85 -11.97 -19.62
N THR A 176 -19.58 -12.05 -20.92
CA THR A 176 -19.05 -10.90 -21.67
C THR A 176 -20.07 -10.23 -22.55
N TRP A 177 -21.24 -10.80 -22.83
CA TRP A 177 -22.25 -10.19 -23.71
C TRP A 177 -22.60 -8.72 -23.38
N PRO A 178 -22.77 -8.28 -22.11
CA PRO A 178 -23.13 -6.88 -21.86
C PRO A 178 -21.93 -5.97 -22.13
N PHE A 179 -20.72 -6.44 -21.84
CA PHE A 179 -19.47 -5.71 -22.10
C PHE A 179 -19.16 -5.65 -23.59
N ASP A 180 -19.37 -6.76 -24.31
CA ASP A 180 -19.23 -6.85 -25.74
C ASP A 180 -20.17 -5.86 -26.43
N LEU A 181 -21.42 -5.72 -25.98
CA LEU A 181 -22.36 -4.77 -26.56
C LEU A 181 -21.86 -3.32 -26.43
N VAL A 182 -21.50 -2.92 -25.21
CA VAL A 182 -20.99 -1.58 -24.92
C VAL A 182 -19.68 -1.32 -25.64
N PHE A 183 -18.76 -2.30 -25.62
CA PHE A 183 -17.45 -2.16 -26.24
C PHE A 183 -17.53 -2.12 -27.76
N ARG A 184 -18.39 -2.94 -28.39
CA ARG A 184 -18.65 -2.87 -29.83
C ARG A 184 -19.22 -1.52 -30.21
N TRP A 185 -20.16 -0.98 -29.43
CA TRP A 185 -20.68 0.36 -29.65
C TRP A 185 -19.57 1.41 -29.53
N CYS A 186 -18.76 1.38 -28.47
CA CYS A 186 -17.62 2.29 -28.30
C CYS A 186 -16.59 2.15 -29.43
N ALA A 187 -16.28 0.93 -29.85
CA ALA A 187 -15.29 0.65 -30.89
C ALA A 187 -15.73 1.16 -32.26
N ARG A 188 -17.00 1.01 -32.59
CA ARG A 188 -17.57 1.48 -33.86
C ARG A 188 -17.73 3.01 -33.89
N ASN A 189 -18.15 3.62 -32.78
CA ASN A 189 -18.48 5.05 -32.75
C ASN A 189 -17.30 5.96 -32.38
N PHE A 190 -16.38 5.50 -31.53
CA PHE A 190 -15.31 6.34 -30.98
C PHE A 190 -13.91 5.77 -31.20
N LEU A 191 -13.72 4.46 -31.01
CA LEU A 191 -12.35 3.89 -30.98
C LEU A 191 -11.76 3.50 -32.33
N ASN A 192 -12.57 3.39 -33.38
CA ASN A 192 -12.26 2.65 -34.62
C ASN A 192 -12.10 1.14 -34.35
N PRO A 193 -12.79 0.25 -35.08
CA PRO A 193 -12.81 -1.18 -34.79
C PRO A 193 -11.48 -1.90 -35.08
N ALA A 194 -10.57 -1.30 -35.85
CA ALA A 194 -9.32 -1.93 -36.25
C ALA A 194 -8.44 -2.25 -35.02
N GLY A 195 -8.03 -3.51 -34.91
CA GLY A 195 -7.25 -4.04 -33.79
C GLY A 195 -8.06 -4.32 -32.52
N TYR A 196 -9.39 -4.17 -32.57
CA TYR A 196 -10.30 -4.52 -31.48
C TYR A 196 -11.31 -5.59 -31.87
N LEU A 197 -11.90 -5.47 -33.06
CA LEU A 197 -12.91 -6.40 -33.55
C LEU A 197 -12.33 -7.29 -34.66
N ASP A 198 -12.84 -8.51 -34.76
CA ASP A 198 -12.58 -9.40 -35.88
C ASP A 198 -13.46 -9.08 -37.10
N SER A 199 -13.36 -9.89 -38.15
CA SER A 199 -14.14 -9.74 -39.38
C SER A 199 -15.65 -9.91 -39.18
N TYR A 200 -16.08 -10.61 -38.13
CA TYR A 200 -17.48 -10.82 -37.77
C TYR A 200 -18.01 -9.70 -36.86
N GLY A 201 -17.12 -8.81 -36.40
CA GLY A 201 -17.45 -7.72 -35.50
C GLY A 201 -17.49 -8.14 -34.02
N ASP A 202 -16.92 -9.29 -33.69
CA ASP A 202 -16.75 -9.79 -32.32
C ASP A 202 -15.44 -9.27 -31.71
N LEU A 203 -15.41 -9.13 -30.38
CA LEU A 203 -14.24 -8.63 -29.67
C LEU A 203 -13.09 -9.65 -29.73
N LEU A 204 -11.91 -9.18 -30.13
CA LEU A 204 -10.73 -10.03 -30.24
C LEU A 204 -10.40 -10.67 -28.87
N PRO A 205 -10.06 -11.98 -28.84
CA PRO A 205 -9.96 -12.74 -27.60
C PRO A 205 -9.04 -12.14 -26.54
N GLY A 206 -7.92 -11.53 -26.92
CA GLY A 206 -6.98 -10.94 -25.97
C GLY A 206 -7.49 -9.67 -25.29
N HIS A 207 -8.28 -8.84 -25.99
CA HIS A 207 -8.96 -7.69 -25.38
C HIS A 207 -10.02 -8.15 -24.38
N LEU A 208 -10.72 -9.23 -24.71
CA LEU A 208 -11.70 -9.82 -23.83
C LEU A 208 -11.06 -10.35 -22.55
N LEU A 209 -10.01 -11.18 -22.68
CA LEU A 209 -9.26 -11.69 -21.53
C LEU A 209 -8.73 -10.55 -20.66
N SER A 210 -8.15 -9.51 -21.28
CA SER A 210 -7.62 -8.35 -20.56
C SER A 210 -8.72 -7.58 -19.82
N THR A 211 -9.92 -7.48 -20.41
CA THR A 211 -11.06 -6.81 -19.78
C THR A 211 -11.55 -7.60 -18.56
N ILE A 212 -11.68 -8.93 -18.67
CA ILE A 212 -12.05 -9.80 -17.54
C ILE A 212 -11.03 -9.67 -16.41
N LEU A 213 -9.73 -9.80 -16.72
CA LEU A 213 -8.67 -9.71 -15.72
C LEU A 213 -8.57 -8.31 -15.10
N PHE A 214 -8.82 -7.25 -15.87
CA PHE A 214 -8.92 -5.89 -15.34
C PHE A 214 -10.09 -5.76 -14.35
N ILE A 215 -11.28 -6.23 -14.71
CA ILE A 215 -12.47 -6.19 -13.83
C ILE A 215 -12.24 -7.00 -12.56
N VAL A 216 -11.68 -8.20 -12.67
CA VAL A 216 -11.34 -9.03 -11.50
C VAL A 216 -10.32 -8.32 -10.62
N THR A 217 -9.27 -7.73 -11.20
CA THR A 217 -8.27 -6.96 -10.45
C THR A 217 -8.91 -5.74 -9.78
N LEU A 218 -9.84 -5.05 -10.45
CA LEU A 218 -10.56 -3.91 -9.91
C LEU A 218 -11.49 -4.32 -8.76
N ALA A 219 -12.21 -5.42 -8.90
CA ALA A 219 -13.06 -5.96 -7.85
C ALA A 219 -12.24 -6.38 -6.62
N LEU A 220 -11.09 -7.04 -6.82
CA LEU A 220 -10.16 -7.39 -5.74
C LEU A 220 -9.60 -6.14 -5.06
N TYR A 221 -9.17 -5.16 -5.85
CA TYR A 221 -8.67 -3.90 -5.33
C TYR A 221 -9.73 -3.19 -4.48
N LEU A 222 -10.96 -3.02 -4.98
CA LEU A 222 -12.05 -2.39 -4.24
C LEU A 222 -12.43 -3.20 -2.99
N GLY A 223 -12.53 -4.53 -3.11
CA GLY A 223 -12.88 -5.42 -2.00
C GLY A 223 -11.86 -5.37 -0.87
N VAL A 224 -10.57 -5.42 -1.20
CA VAL A 224 -9.47 -5.28 -0.25
C VAL A 224 -9.48 -3.88 0.40
N GLY A 225 -9.74 -2.82 -0.38
CA GLY A 225 -9.85 -1.46 0.12
C GLY A 225 -11.00 -1.26 1.11
N ILE A 226 -12.17 -1.80 0.77
CA ILE A 226 -13.37 -1.77 1.61
C ILE A 226 -13.18 -2.60 2.88
N ALA A 227 -12.60 -3.80 2.77
CA ALA A 227 -12.33 -4.66 3.93
C ALA A 227 -11.35 -4.01 4.92
N HIS A 228 -10.34 -3.28 4.43
CA HIS A 228 -9.43 -2.50 5.28
C HIS A 228 -10.13 -1.29 5.93
N TYR A 229 -10.98 -0.58 5.19
CA TYR A 229 -11.78 0.53 5.73
C TYR A 229 -12.64 0.07 6.92
N PHE A 230 -13.26 -1.09 6.83
CA PHE A 230 -14.02 -1.72 7.92
C PHE A 230 -13.17 -2.52 8.92
N ARG A 231 -11.83 -2.40 8.84
CA ARG A 231 -10.84 -3.09 9.70
C ARG A 231 -11.08 -4.60 9.84
N SER A 232 -11.59 -5.24 8.79
CA SER A 232 -12.00 -6.64 8.80
C SER A 232 -10.84 -7.60 8.49
N THR A 233 -9.81 -7.14 7.79
CA THR A 233 -8.66 -7.96 7.39
C THR A 233 -7.39 -7.13 7.38
N ARG A 234 -6.25 -7.75 7.73
CA ARG A 234 -4.92 -7.15 7.54
C ARG A 234 -4.32 -7.71 6.25
N VAL A 235 -4.02 -6.82 5.32
CA VAL A 235 -3.40 -7.16 4.03
C VAL A 235 -2.01 -6.53 4.01
N PRO A 236 -0.95 -7.26 3.62
CA PRO A 236 0.40 -6.72 3.57
C PRO A 236 0.49 -5.45 2.74
N SER A 237 1.24 -4.46 3.21
CA SER A 237 1.43 -3.17 2.54
C SER A 237 1.80 -3.30 1.06
N TYR A 238 2.70 -4.23 0.75
CA TYR A 238 3.20 -4.42 -0.62
C TYR A 238 2.13 -4.96 -1.58
N THR A 239 1.12 -5.66 -1.08
CA THR A 239 -0.02 -6.14 -1.90
C THR A 239 -0.79 -4.97 -2.50
N TYR A 240 -1.00 -3.89 -1.74
CA TYR A 240 -1.65 -2.67 -2.25
C TYR A 240 -0.86 -2.07 -3.42
N VAL A 241 0.47 -2.01 -3.29
CA VAL A 241 1.36 -1.52 -4.35
C VAL A 241 1.25 -2.38 -5.60
N LEU A 242 1.24 -3.71 -5.45
CA LEU A 242 1.13 -4.64 -6.58
C LEU A 242 -0.24 -4.60 -7.25
N LEU A 243 -1.34 -4.50 -6.48
CA LEU A 243 -2.69 -4.33 -7.02
C LEU A 243 -2.82 -3.03 -7.81
N LEU A 244 -2.32 -1.93 -7.24
CA LEU A 244 -2.33 -0.63 -7.92
C LEU A 244 -1.46 -0.65 -9.19
N LEU A 245 -0.31 -1.32 -9.15
CA LEU A 245 0.55 -1.51 -10.32
C LEU A 245 -0.15 -2.31 -11.42
N MET A 246 -0.87 -3.37 -11.07
CA MET A 246 -1.67 -4.15 -12.03
C MET A 246 -2.78 -3.30 -12.64
N LEU A 247 -3.56 -2.59 -11.82
CA LEU A 247 -4.63 -1.71 -12.32
C LEU A 247 -4.10 -0.62 -13.25
N THR A 248 -3.00 0.01 -12.86
CA THR A 248 -2.35 1.02 -13.69
C THR A 248 -1.84 0.39 -14.98
N CYS A 249 -1.25 -0.80 -14.93
CA CYS A 249 -0.77 -1.50 -16.12
C CYS A 249 -1.91 -1.83 -17.09
N TRP A 250 -2.99 -2.46 -16.62
CA TRP A 250 -4.16 -2.80 -17.43
C TRP A 250 -4.82 -1.54 -18.01
N GLY A 251 -5.17 -0.58 -17.15
CA GLY A 251 -5.89 0.64 -17.53
C GLY A 251 -5.08 1.50 -18.50
N MET A 252 -3.81 1.79 -18.17
CA MET A 252 -2.96 2.62 -19.03
C MET A 252 -2.58 1.92 -20.33
N SER A 253 -2.42 0.59 -20.34
CA SER A 253 -2.18 -0.15 -21.60
C SER A 253 -3.41 -0.07 -22.51
N GLY A 254 -4.62 -0.22 -21.97
CA GLY A 254 -5.86 -0.06 -22.73
C GLY A 254 -6.03 1.36 -23.28
N LEU A 255 -5.81 2.38 -22.44
CA LEU A 255 -5.90 3.79 -22.84
C LEU A 255 -4.86 4.16 -23.90
N THR A 256 -3.62 3.73 -23.74
CA THR A 256 -2.56 4.00 -24.73
C THR A 256 -2.80 3.24 -26.03
N PHE A 257 -3.24 1.98 -26.00
CA PHE A 257 -3.60 1.23 -27.20
C PHE A 257 -4.74 1.91 -28.01
N ALA A 258 -5.70 2.52 -27.31
CA ALA A 258 -6.72 3.35 -27.94
C ALA A 258 -6.14 4.63 -28.54
N ALA A 259 -5.48 5.43 -27.70
CA ALA A 259 -5.09 6.82 -27.96
C ALA A 259 -3.89 6.96 -28.91
N ASP A 260 -2.96 6.00 -28.91
CA ASP A 260 -1.74 6.05 -29.73
C ASP A 260 -2.05 6.02 -31.22
N ARG A 261 -3.22 5.48 -31.61
CA ARG A 261 -3.68 5.53 -33.00
C ARG A 261 -3.81 6.97 -33.51
N TRP A 262 -4.25 7.89 -32.66
CA TRP A 262 -4.36 9.31 -32.97
C TRP A 262 -3.17 10.12 -32.43
N ARG A 263 -2.09 9.43 -32.01
CA ARG A 263 -0.87 10.06 -31.48
C ARG A 263 -1.12 10.94 -30.25
N ILE A 264 -2.13 10.63 -29.45
CA ILE A 264 -2.44 11.36 -28.22
C ILE A 264 -1.54 10.82 -27.09
N PRO A 265 -0.65 11.63 -26.49
CA PRO A 265 0.31 11.15 -25.50
C PRO A 265 -0.33 11.04 -24.10
N ILE A 266 -1.10 9.97 -23.85
CA ILE A 266 -1.85 9.78 -22.58
C ILE A 266 -0.96 9.89 -21.34
N VAL A 267 0.27 9.35 -21.37
CA VAL A 267 1.20 9.45 -20.25
C VAL A 267 1.55 10.92 -19.93
N LEU A 268 1.72 11.76 -20.96
CA LEU A 268 1.96 13.19 -20.78
C LEU A 268 0.73 13.88 -20.20
N ILE A 269 -0.47 13.54 -20.70
CA ILE A 269 -1.74 14.09 -20.17
C ILE A 269 -1.89 13.73 -18.69
N CYS A 270 -1.62 12.48 -18.30
CA CYS A 270 -1.63 12.07 -16.90
C CYS A 270 -0.58 12.83 -16.08
N GLY A 271 0.63 13.04 -16.62
CA GLY A 271 1.66 13.84 -15.98
C GLY A 271 1.24 15.30 -15.75
N ILE A 272 0.59 15.92 -16.73
CA ILE A 272 0.03 17.27 -16.62
C ILE A 272 -1.11 17.29 -15.58
N LEU A 273 -2.00 16.30 -15.58
CA LEU A 273 -3.06 16.19 -14.57
C LEU A 273 -2.48 16.11 -13.16
N LEU A 274 -1.50 15.23 -12.93
CA LEU A 274 -0.82 15.10 -11.64
C LEU A 274 -0.10 16.39 -11.24
N ALA A 275 0.51 17.09 -12.20
CA ALA A 275 1.10 18.40 -11.96
C ALA A 275 0.01 19.40 -11.54
N ILE A 276 -1.11 19.52 -12.27
CA ILE A 276 -2.21 20.42 -11.89
C ILE A 276 -2.72 20.08 -10.49
N THR A 277 -2.98 18.80 -10.20
CA THR A 277 -3.38 18.33 -8.87
C THR A 277 -2.38 18.77 -7.80
N ALA A 278 -1.08 18.58 -8.01
CA ALA A 278 -0.06 18.97 -7.04
C ALA A 278 0.02 20.50 -6.77
N TRP A 279 -0.50 21.32 -7.67
CA TRP A 279 -0.54 22.78 -7.54
C TRP A 279 -1.88 23.31 -6.97
N LEU A 280 -2.89 22.46 -6.80
CA LEU A 280 -4.19 22.87 -6.27
C LEU A 280 -4.20 22.85 -4.73
N PRO A 281 -4.46 23.98 -4.05
CA PRO A 281 -4.51 24.02 -2.58
C PRO A 281 -5.59 23.10 -1.97
N THR A 282 -6.60 22.74 -2.74
CA THR A 282 -7.72 21.89 -2.31
C THR A 282 -7.33 20.41 -2.18
N THR A 283 -6.16 20.00 -2.67
CA THR A 283 -5.68 18.62 -2.55
C THR A 283 -4.87 18.39 -1.27
N ASP A 284 -4.60 19.44 -0.49
CA ASP A 284 -3.93 19.33 0.80
C ASP A 284 -4.81 18.65 1.86
N HIS A 285 -4.15 17.99 2.82
CA HIS A 285 -4.80 17.37 3.95
C HIS A 285 -5.04 18.37 5.08
N PHE A 286 -6.31 18.76 5.26
CA PHE A 286 -6.74 19.57 6.39
C PHE A 286 -7.31 18.67 7.49
N TYR A 287 -6.79 18.83 8.71
CA TYR A 287 -7.34 18.19 9.90
C TYR A 287 -8.21 19.18 10.66
N GLY A 288 -9.48 18.84 10.87
CA GLY A 288 -10.36 19.63 11.72
C GLY A 288 -9.84 19.65 13.15
N THR A 289 -9.36 20.81 13.61
CA THR A 289 -8.94 20.97 15.01
C THR A 289 -10.10 21.46 15.85
N HIS A 290 -10.34 20.82 16.99
CA HIS A 290 -11.24 21.37 18.00
C HIS A 290 -10.46 22.27 18.95
N ARG A 291 -10.97 23.48 19.22
CA ARG A 291 -10.45 24.31 20.31
C ARG A 291 -10.72 23.60 21.63
N LYS A 292 -9.70 22.96 22.18
CA LYS A 292 -9.67 22.58 23.59
C LYS A 292 -9.08 23.76 24.35
N ALA A 293 -9.66 24.12 25.50
CA ALA A 293 -9.02 25.08 26.40
C ALA A 293 -7.63 24.53 26.75
N ILE A 294 -6.58 25.15 26.21
CA ILE A 294 -5.20 24.75 26.48
C ILE A 294 -4.92 25.22 27.90
N PRO A 295 -4.71 24.32 28.87
CA PRO A 295 -4.25 24.74 30.19
C PRO A 295 -2.97 25.56 30.01
N ARG A 296 -2.78 26.63 30.80
CA ARG A 296 -1.53 27.42 30.77
C ARG A 296 -0.35 26.45 30.74
N ALA A 297 0.44 26.50 29.67
CA ALA A 297 1.65 25.70 29.57
C ALA A 297 2.55 26.05 30.75
N ALA A 298 2.93 25.05 31.54
CA ALA A 298 3.81 25.28 32.67
C ALA A 298 5.15 25.82 32.14
N ASN A 299 5.64 26.90 32.73
CA ASN A 299 6.95 27.42 32.32
C ASN A 299 8.07 26.48 32.84
N PRO A 300 9.29 26.53 32.28
CA PRO A 300 10.36 25.62 32.68
C PRO A 300 10.67 25.66 34.18
N ALA A 301 10.57 26.83 34.83
CA ALA A 301 10.76 26.94 36.26
C ALA A 301 9.65 26.20 37.04
N GLU A 302 8.38 26.37 36.66
CA GLU A 302 7.24 25.67 37.25
C GLU A 302 7.38 24.14 37.11
N VAL A 303 7.88 23.64 35.97
CA VAL A 303 8.12 22.21 35.73
C VAL A 303 9.22 21.67 36.63
N LEU A 304 10.32 22.41 36.82
CA LEU A 304 11.42 22.03 37.70
C LEU A 304 11.03 22.09 39.18
N LEU A 305 10.31 23.14 39.58
CA LEU A 305 9.87 23.37 40.97
C LEU A 305 8.80 22.37 41.43
N ARG A 306 8.06 21.75 40.51
CA ARG A 306 6.98 20.80 40.83
C ARG A 306 7.44 19.59 41.65
N ASN A 307 8.74 19.31 41.67
CA ASN A 307 9.31 18.28 42.52
C ASN A 307 10.80 18.57 42.80
N ILE A 308 11.05 19.62 43.59
CA ILE A 308 12.39 20.22 43.84
C ILE A 308 13.41 19.23 44.41
N ASN A 309 12.95 18.19 45.10
CA ASN A 309 13.78 17.15 45.73
C ASN A 309 13.98 15.92 44.84
N SER A 310 13.46 15.92 43.61
CA SER A 310 13.59 14.81 42.67
C SER A 310 14.69 15.06 41.64
N LYS A 311 15.31 13.98 41.16
CA LYS A 311 16.26 14.07 40.06
C LYS A 311 15.57 14.59 38.80
N VAL A 312 16.22 15.50 38.10
CA VAL A 312 15.74 16.02 36.81
C VAL A 312 16.28 15.12 35.70
N ILE A 313 15.38 14.51 34.92
CA ILE A 313 15.72 13.70 33.76
C ILE A 313 15.26 14.40 32.49
N LEU A 314 16.20 14.55 31.56
CA LEU A 314 15.96 15.04 30.21
C LEU A 314 16.23 13.88 29.26
N VAL A 315 15.30 13.62 28.34
CA VAL A 315 15.42 12.57 27.34
C VAL A 315 15.66 13.21 25.99
N ALA A 316 16.71 12.75 25.29
CA ALA A 316 16.95 13.07 23.89
C ALA A 316 16.85 11.79 23.07
N ALA A 317 15.86 11.70 22.17
CA ALA A 317 15.60 10.53 21.34
C ALA A 317 15.81 10.85 19.85
N SER A 318 16.75 10.15 19.22
CA SER A 318 17.06 10.31 17.80
C SER A 318 15.99 9.69 16.89
N GLY A 319 16.00 10.11 15.63
CA GLY A 319 15.18 9.53 14.57
C GLY A 319 15.72 8.18 14.08
N GLY A 320 14.93 7.52 13.23
CA GLY A 320 15.28 6.22 12.66
C GLY A 320 14.07 5.34 12.32
N GLY A 321 12.92 5.97 12.02
CA GLY A 321 11.68 5.26 11.70
C GLY A 321 11.19 4.34 12.82
N ILE A 322 10.56 3.23 12.43
CA ILE A 322 9.96 2.27 13.36
C ILE A 322 10.95 1.68 14.37
N GLN A 323 12.22 1.52 13.98
CA GLN A 323 13.25 0.98 14.87
C GLN A 323 13.58 1.97 15.98
N ALA A 324 13.67 3.26 15.66
CA ALA A 324 13.84 4.30 16.67
C ALA A 324 12.59 4.44 17.56
N ALA A 325 11.38 4.23 17.02
CA ALA A 325 10.15 4.23 17.80
C ALA A 325 10.14 3.08 18.83
N ALA A 326 10.36 1.84 18.37
CA ALA A 326 10.45 0.67 19.22
C ALA A 326 11.57 0.79 20.27
N TRP A 327 12.75 1.26 19.85
CA TRP A 327 13.90 1.44 20.73
C TRP A 327 13.64 2.48 21.81
N THR A 328 13.11 3.65 21.44
CA THR A 328 12.78 4.72 22.39
C THR A 328 11.75 4.24 23.41
N ALA A 329 10.68 3.59 22.95
CA ALA A 329 9.69 3.00 23.85
C ALA A 329 10.33 1.96 24.78
N ARG A 330 11.14 1.04 24.25
CA ARG A 330 11.83 -0.02 25.02
C ARG A 330 12.77 0.52 26.08
N VAL A 331 13.55 1.55 25.77
CA VAL A 331 14.48 2.16 26.73
C VAL A 331 13.70 2.86 27.83
N LEU A 332 12.68 3.66 27.49
CA LEU A 332 11.91 4.41 28.48
C LEU A 332 11.11 3.50 29.42
N THR A 333 10.46 2.46 28.88
CA THR A 333 9.74 1.48 29.71
C THR A 333 10.69 0.60 30.50
N GLY A 334 11.81 0.17 29.91
CA GLY A 334 12.83 -0.62 30.59
C GLY A 334 13.47 0.11 31.77
N LEU A 335 13.76 1.41 31.61
CA LEU A 335 14.27 2.24 32.72
C LEU A 335 13.24 2.38 33.85
N GLU A 336 11.95 2.55 33.53
CA GLU A 336 10.90 2.57 34.55
C GLU A 336 10.81 1.24 35.30
N ILE A 337 10.82 0.10 34.59
CA ILE A 337 10.76 -1.23 35.20
C ILE A 337 11.97 -1.45 36.14
N ASN A 338 13.17 -1.15 35.66
CA ASN A 338 14.41 -1.31 36.44
C ASN A 338 14.42 -0.39 37.65
N CYS A 339 13.93 0.84 37.52
CA CYS A 339 13.85 1.76 38.66
C CYS A 339 12.83 1.31 39.71
N ARG A 340 11.68 0.79 39.28
CA ARG A 340 10.66 0.23 40.19
C ARG A 340 11.17 -0.98 40.97
N SER A 341 12.02 -1.81 40.38
CA SER A 341 12.55 -3.00 41.04
C SER A 341 13.73 -2.70 41.97
N GLN A 342 14.57 -1.73 41.63
CA GLN A 342 15.76 -1.40 42.41
C GLN A 342 15.51 -0.38 43.52
N PHE A 343 14.51 0.50 43.37
CA PHE A 343 14.28 1.62 44.27
C PHE A 343 12.81 1.71 44.71
N SER A 344 12.55 1.63 46.01
CA SER A 344 11.21 1.78 46.59
C SER A 344 10.60 3.14 46.28
N ASP A 345 11.38 4.21 46.41
CA ASP A 345 10.91 5.60 46.41
C ASP A 345 11.18 6.36 45.11
N PHE A 346 11.86 5.74 44.15
CA PHE A 346 12.21 6.38 42.88
C PHE A 346 11.36 5.83 41.73
N ARG A 347 10.83 6.74 40.91
CA ARG A 347 10.12 6.44 39.66
C ARG A 347 10.74 7.26 38.54
N PHE A 348 11.24 6.58 37.52
CA PHE A 348 11.93 7.20 36.39
C PHE A 348 10.98 8.14 35.64
N ALA A 349 9.78 7.66 35.31
CA ALA A 349 8.77 8.40 34.57
C ALA A 349 8.35 9.71 35.26
N ARG A 350 8.32 9.75 36.59
CA ARG A 350 8.01 10.96 37.38
C ARG A 350 9.16 11.96 37.46
N SER A 351 10.37 11.53 37.11
CA SER A 351 11.58 12.35 37.13
C SER A 351 11.86 13.00 35.77
N ILE A 352 11.18 12.55 34.71
CA ILE A 352 11.27 13.17 33.38
C ILE A 352 10.64 14.57 33.41
N ARG A 353 11.38 15.56 32.93
CA ARG A 353 10.93 16.96 32.80
C ARG A 353 10.80 17.40 31.34
N LEU A 354 11.58 16.80 30.46
CA LEU A 354 11.56 17.08 29.03
C LEU A 354 11.89 15.84 28.22
N ILE A 355 11.16 15.63 27.13
CA ILE A 355 11.53 14.69 26.07
C ILE A 355 11.69 15.51 24.79
N SER A 356 12.93 15.65 24.33
CA SER A 356 13.24 16.13 23.00
C SER A 356 13.42 14.93 22.09
N SER A 357 12.64 14.85 21.01
CA SER A 357 12.64 13.68 20.14
C SER A 357 12.36 14.07 18.71
N VAL A 358 12.90 13.31 17.76
CA VAL A 358 12.71 13.56 16.33
C VAL A 358 12.28 12.29 15.58
N SER A 359 11.41 12.45 14.58
CA SER A 359 10.98 11.37 13.67
C SER A 359 10.48 10.12 14.43
N GLY A 360 11.04 8.94 14.17
CA GLY A 360 10.69 7.70 14.86
C GLY A 360 10.82 7.77 16.40
N GLY A 361 11.82 8.49 16.91
CA GLY A 361 11.96 8.71 18.35
C GLY A 361 10.75 9.45 18.95
N SER A 362 10.16 10.39 18.21
CA SER A 362 8.94 11.08 18.61
C SER A 362 7.74 10.15 18.68
N VAL A 363 7.63 9.19 17.74
CA VAL A 363 6.57 8.18 17.77
C VAL A 363 6.70 7.30 19.01
N GLY A 364 7.90 6.81 19.31
CA GLY A 364 8.13 6.02 20.54
C GLY A 364 7.86 6.82 21.82
N ALA A 365 8.29 8.08 21.87
CA ALA A 365 8.00 8.98 22.98
C ALA A 365 6.50 9.28 23.12
N MET A 366 5.78 9.41 22.01
CA MET A 366 4.32 9.61 21.99
C MET A 366 3.60 8.40 22.63
N TYR A 367 3.92 7.18 22.21
CA TYR A 367 3.31 5.97 22.82
C TYR A 367 3.59 5.88 24.33
N PHE A 368 4.81 6.21 24.75
CA PHE A 368 5.17 6.25 26.17
C PHE A 368 4.40 7.34 26.94
N THR A 369 4.38 8.58 26.43
CA THR A 369 3.74 9.73 27.10
C THR A 369 2.22 9.63 27.12
N ASN A 370 1.60 9.00 26.12
CA ASN A 370 0.17 8.78 26.05
C ASN A 370 -0.36 7.80 27.14
N ARG A 371 0.54 7.11 27.84
CA ARG A 371 0.20 6.15 28.90
C ARG A 371 0.30 6.74 30.31
N TYR A 372 0.65 8.02 30.44
CA TYR A 372 0.56 8.70 31.73
C TYR A 372 -0.91 8.88 32.13
N ASP A 373 -1.24 8.49 33.35
CA ASP A 373 -2.54 8.80 33.94
C ASP A 373 -2.63 10.27 34.42
N VAL A 374 -3.78 10.65 34.97
CA VAL A 374 -4.03 11.99 35.53
C VAL A 374 -3.09 12.34 36.69
N ASN A 375 -2.49 11.35 37.35
CA ASN A 375 -1.57 11.49 38.48
C ASN A 375 -0.09 11.44 38.04
N GLY A 376 0.15 11.40 36.73
CA GLY A 376 1.49 11.31 36.15
C GLY A 376 2.17 9.95 36.39
N GLN A 377 1.40 8.88 36.53
CA GLN A 377 1.89 7.51 36.69
C GLN A 377 1.69 6.69 35.41
N LEU A 378 2.62 5.78 35.17
CA LEU A 378 2.52 4.79 34.11
C LEU A 378 1.88 3.50 34.63
N PRO A 379 1.24 2.69 33.76
CA PRO A 379 0.56 1.45 34.16
C PRO A 379 1.53 0.40 34.74
N ALA A 380 0.99 -0.72 35.21
CA ALA A 380 1.76 -1.80 35.81
C ALA A 380 2.81 -2.38 34.84
N ASN A 381 3.88 -2.97 35.38
CA ASN A 381 5.02 -3.44 34.58
C ASN A 381 4.63 -4.38 33.43
N GLN A 382 3.60 -5.20 33.63
CA GLN A 382 3.09 -6.13 32.61
C GLN A 382 2.50 -5.40 31.39
N GLU A 383 1.91 -4.23 31.59
CA GLU A 383 1.28 -3.43 30.53
C GLU A 383 2.27 -2.53 29.79
N LEU A 384 3.47 -2.28 30.36
CA LEU A 384 4.49 -1.46 29.72
C LEU A 384 5.05 -2.11 28.45
N GLN A 385 5.01 -3.44 28.35
CA GLN A 385 5.44 -4.15 27.14
C GLN A 385 4.53 -3.82 25.95
N ALA A 386 3.23 -3.63 26.17
CA ALA A 386 2.29 -3.25 25.12
C ALA A 386 2.66 -1.90 24.46
N ILE A 387 3.29 -0.98 25.21
CA ILE A 387 3.78 0.29 24.68
C ILE A 387 4.87 0.06 23.63
N VAL A 388 5.79 -0.87 23.92
CA VAL A 388 6.90 -1.23 23.03
C VAL A 388 6.35 -1.93 21.79
N ASP A 389 5.40 -2.85 21.99
CA ASP A 389 4.79 -3.62 20.91
C ASP A 389 3.97 -2.71 19.97
N GLU A 390 3.22 -1.75 20.52
CA GLU A 390 2.48 -0.75 19.74
C GLU A 390 3.41 0.21 19.00
N ALA A 391 4.44 0.75 19.68
CA ALA A 391 5.40 1.66 19.07
C ALA A 391 6.26 0.99 17.98
N GLY A 392 6.48 -0.32 18.10
CA GLY A 392 7.19 -1.14 17.13
C GLY A 392 6.30 -1.78 16.05
N SER A 393 4.99 -1.55 16.09
CA SER A 393 4.06 -2.09 15.11
C SER A 393 4.10 -1.30 13.79
N SER A 394 4.02 -2.01 12.66
CA SER A 394 4.04 -1.38 11.33
C SER A 394 2.74 -0.62 11.08
N SER A 395 2.82 0.70 10.95
CA SER A 395 1.72 1.55 10.46
C SER A 395 1.71 1.66 8.93
N LEU A 396 2.62 0.96 8.24
CA LEU A 396 2.79 1.07 6.79
C LEU A 396 1.57 0.55 6.03
N GLU A 397 0.80 -0.38 6.60
CA GLU A 397 -0.45 -0.88 6.01
C GLU A 397 -1.46 0.25 5.87
N ASP A 398 -1.68 1.04 6.93
CA ASP A 398 -2.59 2.19 6.91
C ASP A 398 -2.11 3.30 5.97
N VAL A 399 -0.79 3.56 5.94
CA VAL A 399 -0.20 4.53 5.02
C VAL A 399 -0.34 4.08 3.56
N SER A 400 -0.08 2.79 3.30
CA SER A 400 -0.17 2.21 1.96
C SER A 400 -1.62 2.17 1.47
N TRP A 401 -2.57 1.88 2.37
CA TRP A 401 -4.00 1.98 2.07
C TRP A 401 -4.41 3.43 1.79
N GLY A 402 -3.99 4.40 2.62
CA GLY A 402 -4.27 5.83 2.40
C GLY A 402 -3.77 6.32 1.05
N LEU A 403 -2.54 5.96 0.70
CA LEU A 403 -1.94 6.31 -0.58
C LEU A 403 -2.63 5.62 -1.77
N ALA A 404 -2.94 4.33 -1.63
CA ALA A 404 -3.53 3.55 -2.71
C ALA A 404 -4.97 3.97 -2.98
N TYR A 405 -5.80 4.23 -1.96
CA TYR A 405 -7.24 4.42 -2.12
C TYR A 405 -7.67 5.88 -2.10
N PRO A 406 -7.79 6.54 -0.92
CA PRO A 406 -8.32 7.89 -0.89
C PRO A 406 -7.40 8.86 -1.64
N ASP A 407 -6.07 8.75 -1.54
CA ASP A 407 -5.16 9.70 -2.19
C ASP A 407 -5.09 9.49 -3.71
N LEU A 408 -5.26 8.27 -4.21
CA LEU A 408 -5.42 8.01 -5.65
C LEU A 408 -6.67 8.70 -6.21
N ILE A 409 -7.80 8.58 -5.51
CA ILE A 409 -9.04 9.25 -5.92
C ILE A 409 -8.84 10.77 -5.92
N ARG A 410 -8.17 11.32 -4.91
CA ARG A 410 -7.81 12.76 -4.88
C ARG A 410 -6.91 13.15 -6.04
N SER A 411 -5.96 12.29 -6.39
CA SER A 411 -4.99 12.57 -7.46
C SER A 411 -5.64 12.64 -8.83
N ILE A 412 -6.63 11.76 -9.08
CA ILE A 412 -7.36 11.69 -10.36
C ILE A 412 -8.50 12.71 -10.42
N PHE A 413 -9.18 12.94 -9.28
CA PHE A 413 -10.36 13.77 -9.18
C PHE A 413 -10.23 14.83 -8.07
N PRO A 414 -9.34 15.83 -8.23
CA PRO A 414 -9.03 16.80 -7.17
C PRO A 414 -10.25 17.62 -6.73
N PHE A 415 -11.24 17.83 -7.61
CA PHE A 415 -12.45 18.60 -7.30
C PHE A 415 -13.49 17.81 -6.50
N LEU A 416 -13.57 16.48 -6.69
CA LEU A 416 -14.48 15.58 -5.96
C LEU A 416 -13.97 15.27 -4.55
N ALA A 417 -12.66 15.38 -4.34
CA ALA A 417 -11.99 15.17 -3.07
C ALA A 417 -12.50 16.09 -1.95
N TYR A 418 -12.83 17.34 -2.26
CA TYR A 418 -13.35 18.29 -1.26
C TYR A 418 -14.73 17.88 -0.74
N THR A 419 -15.59 17.34 -1.61
CA THR A 419 -16.94 16.89 -1.27
C THR A 419 -16.98 15.53 -0.57
N LEU A 420 -16.09 14.60 -0.92
CA LEU A 420 -16.02 13.26 -0.33
C LEU A 420 -15.05 13.18 0.86
N GLY A 421 -14.10 14.12 0.96
CA GLY A 421 -12.96 14.09 1.89
C GLY A 421 -13.12 14.87 3.19
N GLY A 422 -14.31 15.41 3.48
CA GLY A 422 -14.66 15.87 4.83
C GLY A 422 -15.05 17.33 4.95
N SER A 423 -16.35 17.61 4.85
CA SER A 423 -16.96 18.19 6.05
C SER A 423 -17.07 17.04 7.05
N PRO A 424 -16.52 17.15 8.27
CA PRO A 424 -16.82 16.17 9.29
C PRO A 424 -18.33 16.26 9.53
N ALA A 425 -19.09 15.35 8.92
CA ALA A 425 -20.35 14.95 9.50
C ALA A 425 -20.01 14.59 10.96
N PRO A 426 -20.76 15.09 11.96
CA PRO A 426 -20.49 14.83 13.35
C PRO A 426 -20.74 13.33 13.60
N ALA A 427 -19.77 12.50 13.28
CA ALA A 427 -19.68 11.14 13.76
C ALA A 427 -19.40 11.26 15.25
N GLN A 428 -20.47 11.42 16.01
CA GLN A 428 -20.55 11.05 17.42
C GLN A 428 -20.31 9.54 17.50
N GLN A 429 -19.08 9.08 17.25
CA GLN A 429 -18.63 7.82 17.81
C GLN A 429 -17.93 8.17 19.11
N PRO A 430 -18.57 7.95 20.27
CA PRO A 430 -17.88 8.12 21.53
C PRO A 430 -16.68 7.17 21.49
N CYS A 431 -15.47 7.70 21.71
CA CYS A 431 -14.39 6.90 22.23
C CYS A 431 -14.96 6.08 23.38
N ARG A 432 -15.18 4.77 23.18
CA ARG A 432 -15.43 3.84 24.27
C ARG A 432 -14.14 3.77 25.08
N LEU A 433 -13.95 4.77 25.94
CA LEU A 433 -13.31 4.55 27.22
C LEU A 433 -14.09 3.39 27.83
N VAL A 434 -13.43 2.24 27.95
CA VAL A 434 -13.86 1.18 28.86
C VAL A 434 -13.79 1.78 30.26
N ARG A 435 -14.85 2.51 30.64
CA ARG A 435 -15.09 2.90 32.03
C ARG A 435 -15.41 1.60 32.74
N SER A 436 -14.47 1.11 33.52
CA SER A 436 -14.78 0.20 34.63
C SER A 436 -15.88 0.86 35.45
N SER A 437 -17.02 0.20 35.52
CA SER A 437 -18.18 0.58 36.30
C SER A 437 -17.78 0.77 37.77
N GLN A 438 -17.84 2.01 38.27
CA GLN A 438 -18.36 2.38 39.58
C GLN A 438 -18.19 3.89 39.77
N GLN A 439 -19.27 4.64 39.49
CA GLN A 439 -19.69 5.85 40.23
C GLN A 439 -20.91 6.45 39.53
N ARG A 440 -22.05 6.48 40.23
CA ARG A 440 -23.29 7.13 39.80
C ARG A 440 -23.11 8.66 39.82
N PRO A 441 -23.58 9.43 38.82
CA PRO A 441 -23.72 10.87 38.96
C PRO A 441 -25.11 11.22 39.51
N SER A 442 -25.13 12.18 40.45
CA SER A 442 -26.31 12.84 41.01
C SER A 442 -27.05 13.68 39.96
N PRO A 443 -28.38 13.88 40.07
CA PRO A 443 -29.16 14.60 39.07
C PRO A 443 -29.08 16.12 39.29
N GLY A 444 -28.78 16.87 38.23
CA GLY A 444 -29.02 18.31 38.20
C GLY A 444 -27.98 19.15 37.48
N GLN A 445 -27.77 18.96 36.17
CA GLN A 445 -27.29 20.03 35.28
C GLN A 445 -27.88 19.84 33.87
N HIS A 446 -28.88 20.64 33.55
CA HIS A 446 -29.38 20.83 32.18
C HIS A 446 -28.37 21.68 31.40
N PHE A 447 -27.84 21.17 30.28
CA PHE A 447 -27.15 21.98 29.28
C PHE A 447 -28.03 22.12 28.04
N GLN A 448 -28.59 23.33 27.83
CA GLN A 448 -29.24 23.73 26.59
C GLN A 448 -28.17 24.21 25.59
N CYS A 449 -28.14 23.63 24.39
CA CYS A 449 -27.32 24.09 23.28
C CYS A 449 -28.11 25.06 22.39
N HIS A 450 -27.71 26.33 22.35
CA HIS A 450 -28.15 27.29 21.34
C HIS A 450 -27.19 27.27 20.13
N HIS A 451 -27.71 26.89 18.96
CA HIS A 451 -27.05 27.12 17.68
C HIS A 451 -27.28 28.56 17.20
N ARG A 452 -26.21 29.34 17.04
CA ARG A 452 -26.21 30.55 16.19
C ARG A 452 -25.27 30.32 15.01
N ARG A 453 -25.85 30.20 13.82
CA ARG A 453 -25.15 30.34 12.54
C ARG A 453 -24.80 31.82 12.35
N ILE A 454 -23.56 32.12 11.99
CA ILE A 454 -23.20 33.39 11.37
C ILE A 454 -22.41 33.08 10.09
N ARG A 455 -22.73 33.88 9.07
CA ARG A 455 -22.48 33.75 7.63
C ARG A 455 -21.00 33.67 7.25
#